data_AF-A0A919ZXX7-F1
#
_entry.id   AF-A0A919ZXX7-F1
#
_cell.length_a   1.000
_cell.length_b   1.000
_cell.length_c   1.000
_cell.angle_alpha   90.00
_cell.angle_beta   90.00
_cell.angle_gamma   90.00
#
_symmetry.space_group_name_H-M   'P 1'
#
loop_
_entity.id
_entity.type
_entity.pdbx_description
1 polymer ?
#
loop_
_entity_poly.entity_id
_entity_poly.type
_entity_poly.pdbx_seq_one_letter_code
_entity_poly.pdbx_strand_id
1 'polypeptide(L)'
;MNNLSSIGDWDQRVNSLHYRNDKEYAVGHNISISANQDAERCSQISTEWLPQAIVEKVSPTEIKGVELSMEKLDQLANKGFEFVQEALRPMVISYESWIEEQMNSSDLNSIQEETKIKLLDEAKKHQSRIQEGINLLENEKVCKAFAITNRVMAKAAQQRFGKMQGKDPKEITAKWRPFQLAFLLMNLVGTNDPMSPDREIIELLFFPTGGGKTEAYLGLAAFTLVLRRLRHKGEISSAGMSVLMRYTLRLLTLDQLGRSATLICALEIERKKDPKTLGEWPFEIGLWVGQSGTPNKIGKKGDSDQYTARSRVLKLDGTKNKPIPIDDCPWCGTQLGKSSIQDDRPAKIQGVFKLLPNNDNPEELRVSCRNRSCEFSGDNFLPLVAVDEMLYKRLPAFVISTVDKFAALPWIGSTGKLFGQVSFFREGKGFIGPSDPPSEHAGIPLTEGLDPPDLIIQDELHLISGPLGSISGLYESIIDELSTKTKG
;
A
#
# COMPACT_ATOMS: atom_id res chain seq x y z
N MET A 1 23.83 31.04 20.68
CA MET A 1 24.83 31.23 19.61
C MET A 1 24.13 30.91 18.31
N ASN A 2 23.74 31.92 17.54
CA ASN A 2 23.13 31.71 16.23
C ASN A 2 24.19 31.14 15.29
N ASN A 3 24.01 29.88 14.89
CA ASN A 3 24.79 29.27 13.83
C ASN A 3 24.53 30.06 12.55
N LEU A 4 25.40 31.03 12.23
CA LEU A 4 25.36 31.79 10.98
C LEU A 4 25.74 30.93 9.75
N SER A 5 25.97 29.62 9.91
CA SER A 5 26.05 28.63 8.83
C SER A 5 24.68 28.07 8.40
N SER A 6 23.58 28.49 9.05
CA SER A 6 22.22 27.90 8.96
C SER A 6 21.32 28.40 7.82
N ILE A 7 21.62 29.56 7.23
CA ILE A 7 20.70 30.24 6.28
C ILE A 7 20.61 29.51 4.92
N GLY A 8 21.50 28.55 4.64
CA GLY A 8 21.50 27.78 3.39
C GLY A 8 20.55 26.58 3.36
N ASP A 9 20.16 26.06 4.52
CA ASP A 9 19.39 24.81 4.61
C ASP A 9 17.90 25.04 4.30
N TRP A 10 17.36 24.29 3.34
CA TRP A 10 15.98 24.45 2.87
C TRP A 10 14.96 24.13 3.96
N ASP A 11 15.19 23.07 4.73
CA ASP A 11 14.28 22.64 5.79
C ASP A 11 14.16 23.71 6.89
N GLN A 12 15.27 24.36 7.23
CA GLN A 12 15.27 25.45 8.20
C GLN A 12 14.55 26.69 7.68
N ARG A 13 14.68 27.01 6.38
CA ARG A 13 13.91 28.10 5.77
C ARG A 13 12.41 27.82 5.83
N VAL A 14 11.98 26.61 5.47
CA VAL A 14 10.57 26.20 5.53
C VAL A 14 10.05 26.26 6.97
N ASN A 15 10.80 25.71 7.93
CA ASN A 15 10.45 25.76 9.35
C ASN A 15 10.36 27.20 9.87
N SER A 16 11.28 28.08 9.46
CA SER A 16 11.25 29.50 9.86
C SER A 16 10.00 30.24 9.38
N LEU A 17 9.37 29.75 8.29
CA LEU A 17 8.11 30.30 7.78
C LEU A 17 6.90 29.65 8.46
N HIS A 18 6.86 28.32 8.58
CA HIS A 18 5.75 27.58 9.17
C HIS A 18 5.56 27.90 10.65
N TYR A 19 6.66 27.96 11.41
CA TYR A 19 6.67 28.17 12.86
C TYR A 19 7.02 29.62 13.22
N ARG A 20 6.83 30.58 12.31
CA ARG A 20 7.20 32.00 12.51
C ARG A 20 6.54 32.68 13.71
N ASN A 21 5.40 32.16 14.13
CA ASN A 21 4.64 32.65 15.29
C ASN A 21 4.95 31.86 16.57
N ASP A 22 5.71 30.77 16.46
CA ASP A 22 6.07 29.93 17.59
C ASP A 22 7.36 30.46 18.22
N LYS A 23 7.33 30.62 19.55
CA LYS A 23 8.46 31.13 20.31
C LYS A 23 9.24 29.96 20.92
N GLU A 24 10.50 29.85 20.54
CA GLU A 24 11.44 28.89 21.12
C GLU A 24 12.12 29.50 22.36
N TYR A 25 11.75 29.03 23.56
CA TYR A 25 12.25 29.59 24.83
C TYR A 25 13.48 28.89 25.38
N ALA A 26 13.60 27.57 25.17
CA ALA A 26 14.76 26.77 25.57
C ALA A 26 14.78 25.44 24.79
N VAL A 27 15.99 24.92 24.58
CA VAL A 27 16.24 23.63 23.93
C VAL A 27 16.85 22.69 24.94
N GLY A 28 16.27 21.50 25.06
CA GLY A 28 16.80 20.44 25.90
C GLY A 28 17.78 19.55 25.13
N HIS A 29 18.93 19.26 25.73
CA HIS A 29 19.88 18.28 25.22
C HIS A 29 19.83 17.04 26.12
N ASN A 30 19.37 15.90 25.59
CA ASN A 30 19.12 14.66 26.34
C ASN A 30 18.06 14.76 27.46
N ILE A 31 17.27 15.84 27.47
CA ILE A 31 16.13 16.06 28.38
C ILE A 31 15.11 16.93 27.66
N SER A 32 13.83 16.81 27.97
CA SER A 32 12.80 17.69 27.38
C SER A 32 12.63 18.96 28.20
N ILE A 33 12.04 19.98 27.57
CA ILE A 33 11.72 21.26 28.20
C ILE A 33 10.22 21.42 28.24
N SER A 34 9.70 21.82 29.39
CA SER A 34 8.33 22.29 29.56
C SER A 34 8.35 23.79 29.85
N ALA A 35 7.68 24.56 29.00
CA ALA A 35 7.55 26.00 29.10
C ALA A 35 6.09 26.34 29.41
N ASN A 36 5.82 26.92 30.58
CA ASN A 36 4.50 27.40 30.93
C ASN A 36 4.29 28.79 30.32
N GLN A 37 3.25 28.95 29.50
CA GLN A 37 2.95 30.19 28.79
C GLN A 37 1.77 30.90 29.45
N ASP A 38 2.00 32.12 29.95
CA ASP A 38 0.94 33.05 30.32
C ASP A 38 0.80 34.11 29.21
N ALA A 39 -0.26 33.97 28.42
CA ALA A 39 -0.78 34.86 27.35
C ALA A 39 0.18 35.34 26.24
N GLU A 40 1.42 35.75 26.52
CA GLU A 40 2.42 36.19 25.52
C GLU A 40 3.88 35.97 25.93
N ARG A 41 4.14 35.53 27.17
CA ARG A 41 5.49 35.32 27.72
C ARG A 41 5.59 33.99 28.45
N CYS A 42 6.76 33.36 28.38
CA CYS A 42 7.06 32.20 29.19
C CYS A 42 7.33 32.65 30.64
N SER A 43 6.49 32.21 31.58
CA SER A 43 6.61 32.53 33.00
C SER A 43 7.50 31.54 33.75
N GLN A 44 7.61 30.30 33.25
CA GLN A 44 8.42 29.26 33.85
C GLN A 44 8.95 28.27 32.81
N ILE A 45 10.22 27.92 32.93
CA ILE A 45 10.87 26.84 32.17
C ILE A 45 11.29 25.76 33.17
N SER A 46 10.98 24.50 32.86
CA SER A 46 11.41 23.35 33.66
C SER A 46 11.89 22.23 32.75
N THR A 47 12.75 21.37 33.28
CA THR A 47 13.18 20.16 32.58
C THR A 47 12.22 19.02 32.88
N GLU A 48 11.96 18.18 31.87
CA GLU A 48 11.04 17.06 31.97
C GLU A 48 11.70 15.81 31.36
N TRP A 49 11.76 14.72 32.13
CA TRP A 49 12.40 13.47 31.68
C TRP A 49 11.48 12.62 30.78
N LEU A 50 10.17 12.73 30.96
CA LEU A 50 9.15 11.97 30.25
C LEU A 50 8.02 12.92 29.84
N PRO A 51 8.21 13.72 28.77
CA PRO A 51 7.24 14.72 28.37
C PRO A 51 5.90 14.09 27.97
N GLN A 52 4.82 14.75 28.35
CA GLN A 52 3.47 14.43 27.87
C GLN A 52 2.91 15.62 27.13
N ALA A 53 2.40 15.40 25.92
CA ALA A 53 1.78 16.45 25.12
C ALA A 53 0.46 15.95 24.54
N ILE A 54 -0.52 16.84 24.44
CA ILE A 54 -1.76 16.58 23.71
C ILE A 54 -1.47 16.82 22.23
N VAL A 55 -1.65 15.79 21.41
CA VAL A 55 -1.55 15.91 19.95
C VAL A 55 -2.95 16.14 19.41
N GLU A 56 -3.19 17.31 18.84
CA GLU A 56 -4.48 17.64 18.23
C GLU A 56 -4.76 16.75 17.01
N LYS A 57 -6.02 16.34 16.86
CA LYS A 57 -6.45 15.56 15.69
C LYS A 57 -6.65 16.51 14.52
N VAL A 58 -6.02 16.20 13.39
CA VAL A 58 -6.29 16.90 12.12
C VAL A 58 -7.72 16.60 11.66
N SER A 59 -8.57 17.62 11.64
CA SER A 59 -9.89 17.57 11.00
C SER A 59 -9.75 17.99 9.54
N PRO A 60 -10.23 17.19 8.57
CA PRO A 60 -10.21 17.59 7.17
C PRO A 60 -11.11 18.81 6.94
N THR A 61 -10.65 19.75 6.11
CA THR A 61 -11.46 20.87 5.63
C THR A 61 -12.61 20.36 4.75
N GLU A 62 -13.80 20.91 4.90
CA GLU A 62 -14.90 20.65 3.97
C GLU A 62 -14.78 21.57 2.75
N ILE A 63 -14.62 20.96 1.56
CA ILE A 63 -14.58 21.70 0.29
C ILE A 63 -15.98 21.66 -0.33
N LYS A 64 -16.66 22.81 -0.35
CA LYS A 64 -18.03 22.92 -0.88
C LYS A 64 -18.08 22.48 -2.35
N GLY A 65 -19.06 21.65 -2.68
CA GLY A 65 -19.31 21.19 -4.04
C GLY A 65 -18.45 20.00 -4.51
N VAL A 66 -17.44 19.59 -3.73
CA VAL A 66 -16.64 18.40 -4.06
C VAL A 66 -17.37 17.14 -3.62
N GLU A 67 -17.53 16.17 -4.52
CA GLU A 67 -18.01 14.85 -4.15
C GLU A 67 -16.87 14.01 -3.57
N LEU A 68 -17.09 13.48 -2.37
CA LEU A 68 -16.12 12.67 -1.62
C LEU A 68 -16.61 11.26 -1.34
N SER A 69 -17.89 10.95 -1.59
CA SER A 69 -18.43 9.60 -1.50
C SER A 69 -17.81 8.71 -2.57
N MET A 70 -17.12 7.66 -2.13
CA MET A 70 -16.52 6.68 -3.01
C MET A 70 -17.59 6.01 -3.90
N GLU A 71 -18.72 5.63 -3.34
CA GLU A 71 -19.82 5.01 -4.11
C GLU A 71 -20.42 5.98 -5.13
N LYS A 72 -20.53 7.27 -4.80
CA LYS A 72 -21.02 8.27 -5.75
C LYS A 72 -20.02 8.51 -6.88
N LEU A 73 -18.73 8.58 -6.58
CA LEU A 73 -17.67 8.71 -7.59
C LEU A 73 -17.63 7.51 -8.53
N ASP A 74 -17.82 6.27 -8.04
CA ASP A 74 -18.02 5.08 -8.91
C ASP A 74 -19.22 5.28 -9.84
N GLN A 75 -20.37 5.70 -9.31
CA GLN A 75 -21.57 5.93 -10.13
C GLN A 75 -21.36 7.02 -11.19
N LEU A 76 -20.74 8.15 -10.83
CA LEU A 76 -20.52 9.27 -11.75
C LEU A 76 -19.50 8.91 -12.83
N ALA A 77 -18.41 8.23 -12.48
CA ALA A 77 -17.41 7.78 -13.44
C ALA A 77 -18.00 6.80 -14.47
N ASN A 78 -18.91 5.91 -14.06
CA ASN A 78 -19.63 5.03 -15.01
C ASN A 78 -20.66 5.76 -15.87
N LYS A 79 -21.14 6.95 -15.47
CA LYS A 79 -22.06 7.76 -16.28
C LYS A 79 -21.34 8.50 -17.41
N GLY A 80 -20.09 8.88 -17.18
CA GLY A 80 -19.26 9.56 -18.18
C GLY A 80 -18.32 10.59 -17.56
N PHE A 81 -17.33 10.99 -18.35
CA PHE A 81 -16.28 11.94 -17.94
C PHE A 81 -16.86 13.27 -17.43
N GLU A 82 -17.83 13.87 -18.12
CA GLU A 82 -18.42 15.16 -17.76
C GLU A 82 -18.97 15.17 -16.32
N PHE A 83 -19.63 14.09 -15.90
CA PHE A 83 -20.23 13.96 -14.56
C PHE A 83 -19.19 13.85 -13.45
N VAL A 84 -18.11 13.09 -13.67
CA VAL A 84 -17.04 12.96 -12.68
C VAL A 84 -16.17 14.22 -12.65
N GLN A 85 -15.94 14.85 -13.81
CA GLN A 85 -15.23 16.12 -13.90
C GLN A 85 -15.98 17.22 -13.13
N GLU A 86 -17.29 17.38 -13.33
CA GLU A 86 -18.11 18.36 -12.61
C GLU A 86 -18.04 18.16 -11.08
N ALA A 87 -18.05 16.92 -10.62
CA ALA A 87 -18.01 16.58 -9.21
C ALA A 87 -16.64 16.79 -8.53
N LEU A 88 -15.54 16.82 -9.31
CA LEU A 88 -14.17 16.97 -8.81
C LEU A 88 -13.61 18.38 -9.04
N ARG A 89 -14.07 19.11 -10.06
CA ARG A 89 -13.58 20.45 -10.42
C ARG A 89 -13.56 21.45 -9.26
N PRO A 90 -14.54 21.47 -8.32
CA PRO A 90 -14.50 22.39 -7.18
C PRO A 90 -13.28 22.20 -6.27
N MET A 91 -12.62 21.03 -6.30
CA MET A 91 -11.39 20.77 -5.54
C MET A 91 -10.23 21.62 -6.08
N VAL A 92 -10.08 21.67 -7.41
CA VAL A 92 -9.03 22.45 -8.07
C VAL A 92 -9.26 23.95 -7.87
N ILE A 93 -10.51 24.40 -8.07
CA ILE A 93 -10.89 25.81 -7.89
C ILE A 93 -10.62 26.25 -6.45
N SER A 94 -11.03 25.46 -5.46
CA SER A 94 -10.83 25.80 -4.06
C SER A 94 -9.36 25.83 -3.67
N TYR A 95 -8.54 24.95 -4.25
CA TYR A 95 -7.10 24.95 -4.00
C TYR A 95 -6.41 26.16 -4.66
N GLU A 96 -6.83 26.53 -5.87
CA GLU A 96 -6.38 27.76 -6.56
C GLU A 96 -6.67 29.00 -5.72
N SER A 97 -7.92 29.17 -5.25
CA SER A 97 -8.30 30.30 -4.40
C SER A 97 -7.48 30.32 -3.10
N TRP A 98 -7.23 29.16 -2.49
CA TRP A 98 -6.38 29.09 -1.29
C TRP A 98 -4.93 29.52 -1.57
N ILE A 99 -4.35 29.13 -2.71
CA ILE A 99 -3.00 29.56 -3.13
C ILE A 99 -2.95 31.08 -3.32
N GLU A 100 -3.98 31.67 -3.93
CA GLU A 100 -4.09 33.12 -4.12
C GLU A 100 -4.21 33.86 -2.79
N GLU A 101 -5.00 33.35 -1.85
CA GLU A 101 -5.11 33.89 -0.49
C GLU A 101 -3.76 33.87 0.25
N GLN A 102 -3.00 32.78 0.16
CA GLN A 102 -1.67 32.68 0.80
C GLN A 102 -0.66 33.68 0.22
N MET A 103 -0.81 34.07 -1.04
CA MET A 103 0.07 35.05 -1.68
C MET A 103 0.01 36.41 -0.99
N ASN A 104 -1.17 36.77 -0.47
CA ASN A 104 -1.45 38.05 0.18
C ASN A 104 -1.03 38.10 1.67
N SER A 105 -0.35 37.06 2.19
CA SER A 105 0.10 37.07 3.60
C SER A 105 1.13 38.19 3.85
N SER A 106 0.86 39.05 4.84
CA SER A 106 1.76 40.12 5.29
C SER A 106 2.74 39.65 6.37
N ASP A 107 3.67 40.55 6.73
CA ASP A 107 4.57 40.41 7.90
C ASP A 107 5.66 39.33 7.80
N LEU A 108 6.26 39.18 6.62
CA LEU A 108 7.38 38.27 6.37
C LEU A 108 8.70 39.04 6.15
N ASN A 109 9.80 38.47 6.65
CA ASN A 109 11.14 38.96 6.27
C ASN A 109 11.51 38.50 4.84
N SER A 110 12.59 39.03 4.27
CA SER A 110 12.98 38.73 2.88
C SER A 110 13.21 37.24 2.60
N ILE A 111 13.81 36.51 3.55
CA ILE A 111 14.09 35.07 3.40
C ILE A 111 12.78 34.26 3.44
N GLN A 112 11.87 34.62 4.34
CA GLN A 112 10.54 34.02 4.43
C GLN A 112 9.71 34.30 3.18
N GLU A 113 9.80 35.50 2.61
CA GLU A 113 9.12 35.88 1.38
C GLU A 113 9.61 35.03 0.18
N GLU A 114 10.93 34.89 0.01
CA GLU A 114 11.51 34.00 -1.01
C GLU A 114 11.06 32.55 -0.83
N THR A 115 11.01 32.07 0.43
CA THR A 115 10.59 30.71 0.76
C THR A 115 9.11 30.50 0.45
N LYS A 116 8.26 31.47 0.80
CA LYS A 116 6.82 31.46 0.47
C LYS A 116 6.60 31.36 -1.02
N ILE A 117 7.30 32.18 -1.83
CA ILE A 117 7.15 32.16 -3.30
C ILE A 117 7.45 30.76 -3.85
N LYS A 118 8.53 30.12 -3.39
CA LYS A 118 8.88 28.76 -3.82
C LYS A 118 7.83 27.72 -3.40
N LEU A 119 7.34 27.76 -2.16
CA LEU A 119 6.30 26.83 -1.70
C LEU A 119 4.99 27.01 -2.47
N LEU A 120 4.63 28.25 -2.82
CA LEU A 120 3.45 28.54 -3.64
C LEU A 120 3.64 28.08 -5.10
N ASP A 121 4.85 28.14 -5.65
CA ASP A 121 5.15 27.56 -6.97
C ASP A 121 4.97 26.03 -6.96
N GLU A 122 5.47 25.34 -5.92
CA GLU A 122 5.22 23.90 -5.74
C GLU A 122 3.73 23.59 -5.55
N ALA A 123 3.00 24.40 -4.77
CA ALA A 123 1.55 24.25 -4.59
C ALA A 123 0.79 24.38 -5.92
N LYS A 124 1.19 25.30 -6.79
CA LYS A 124 0.64 25.45 -8.15
C LYS A 124 0.93 24.23 -9.03
N LYS A 125 2.13 23.66 -8.94
CA LYS A 125 2.46 22.41 -9.65
C LYS A 125 1.57 21.26 -9.19
N HIS A 126 1.35 21.11 -7.89
CA HIS A 126 0.41 20.11 -7.35
C HIS A 126 -1.02 20.34 -7.83
N GLN A 127 -1.48 21.60 -7.85
CA GLN A 127 -2.80 21.98 -8.36
C GLN A 127 -2.96 21.62 -9.85
N SER A 128 -1.95 21.90 -10.69
CA SER A 128 -1.93 21.51 -12.10
C SER A 128 -2.02 20.00 -12.27
N ARG A 129 -1.21 19.24 -11.51
CA ARG A 129 -1.21 17.76 -11.59
C ARG A 129 -2.55 17.14 -11.16
N ILE A 130 -3.22 17.70 -10.15
CA ILE A 130 -4.60 17.28 -9.80
C ILE A 130 -5.54 17.55 -10.97
N GLN A 131 -5.47 18.72 -11.60
CA GLN A 131 -6.30 19.09 -12.74
C GLN A 131 -6.04 18.19 -13.96
N GLU A 132 -4.78 17.89 -14.26
CA GLU A 132 -4.37 16.97 -15.32
C GLU A 132 -4.85 15.54 -15.05
N GLY A 133 -4.74 15.09 -13.80
CA GLY A 133 -5.29 13.80 -13.37
C GLY A 133 -6.81 13.71 -13.55
N ILE A 134 -7.56 14.78 -13.24
CA ILE A 134 -8.99 14.86 -13.52
C ILE A 134 -9.22 14.80 -15.04
N ASN A 135 -8.50 15.59 -15.83
CA ASN A 135 -8.66 15.60 -17.30
C ASN A 135 -8.37 14.23 -17.92
N LEU A 136 -7.41 13.48 -17.38
CA LEU A 136 -7.07 12.14 -17.84
C LEU A 136 -8.22 11.13 -17.69
N LEU A 137 -9.21 11.41 -16.84
CA LEU A 137 -10.44 10.61 -16.73
C LEU A 137 -11.31 10.67 -18.01
N GLU A 138 -10.99 11.49 -18.99
CA GLU A 138 -11.59 11.41 -20.33
C GLU A 138 -11.23 10.08 -21.02
N ASN A 139 -10.07 9.51 -20.71
CA ASN A 139 -9.68 8.20 -21.21
C ASN A 139 -10.56 7.10 -20.60
N GLU A 140 -11.24 6.33 -21.45
CA GLU A 140 -12.19 5.29 -21.03
C GLU A 140 -11.60 4.27 -20.05
N LYS A 141 -10.36 3.81 -20.27
CA LYS A 141 -9.70 2.83 -19.38
C LYS A 141 -9.35 3.44 -18.03
N VAL A 142 -8.89 4.69 -18.02
CA VAL A 142 -8.55 5.43 -16.79
C VAL A 142 -9.83 5.71 -16.00
N CYS A 143 -10.90 6.17 -16.65
CA CYS A 143 -12.19 6.42 -16.00
C CYS A 143 -12.78 5.14 -15.40
N LYS A 144 -12.73 4.02 -16.15
CA LYS A 144 -13.16 2.71 -15.66
C LYS A 144 -12.30 2.21 -14.49
N ALA A 145 -10.98 2.40 -14.55
CA ALA A 145 -10.10 2.09 -13.42
C ALA A 145 -10.44 2.92 -12.18
N PHE A 146 -10.71 4.22 -12.36
CA PHE A 146 -11.13 5.12 -11.27
C PHE A 146 -12.49 4.70 -10.67
N ALA A 147 -13.46 4.30 -11.51
CA ALA A 147 -14.75 3.80 -11.04
C ALA A 147 -14.60 2.55 -10.17
N ILE A 148 -13.88 1.54 -10.67
CA ILE A 148 -13.62 0.29 -9.94
C ILE A 148 -12.83 0.55 -8.66
N THR A 149 -11.83 1.45 -8.71
CA THR A 149 -11.04 1.86 -7.54
C THR A 149 -11.93 2.40 -6.44
N ASN A 150 -12.81 3.34 -6.77
CA ASN A 150 -13.75 3.90 -5.81
C ASN A 150 -14.68 2.82 -5.23
N ARG A 151 -15.17 1.90 -6.06
CA ARG A 151 -16.01 0.78 -5.60
C ARG A 151 -15.28 -0.16 -4.63
N VAL A 152 -14.05 -0.54 -4.93
CA VAL A 152 -13.28 -1.46 -4.05
C VAL A 152 -12.86 -0.77 -2.77
N MET A 153 -12.49 0.51 -2.83
CA MET A 153 -12.16 1.31 -1.66
C MET A 153 -13.39 1.51 -0.77
N ALA A 154 -14.57 1.73 -1.35
CA ALA A 154 -15.82 1.80 -0.61
C ALA A 154 -16.09 0.50 0.15
N LYS A 155 -15.97 -0.65 -0.51
CA LYS A 155 -16.19 -1.97 0.10
C LYS A 155 -15.18 -2.29 1.19
N ALA A 156 -13.90 -2.00 0.96
CA ALA A 156 -12.86 -2.20 1.95
C ALA A 156 -13.11 -1.32 3.19
N ALA A 157 -13.50 -0.05 2.99
CA ALA A 157 -13.87 0.87 4.07
C ALA A 157 -15.11 0.39 4.83
N GLN A 158 -16.16 -0.04 4.13
CA GLN A 158 -17.38 -0.60 4.71
C GLN A 158 -17.09 -1.79 5.60
N GLN A 159 -16.34 -2.78 5.11
CA GLN A 159 -15.98 -3.96 5.91
C GLN A 159 -15.19 -3.60 7.16
N ARG A 160 -14.17 -2.74 7.00
CA ARG A 160 -13.31 -2.35 8.10
C ARG A 160 -14.04 -1.52 9.15
N PHE A 161 -14.69 -0.44 8.74
CA PHE A 161 -15.36 0.46 9.67
C PHE A 161 -16.65 -0.14 10.23
N GLY A 162 -17.32 -1.03 9.49
CA GLY A 162 -18.44 -1.82 10.01
C GLY A 162 -18.00 -2.63 11.22
N LYS A 163 -16.88 -3.38 11.10
CA LYS A 163 -16.27 -4.09 12.22
C LYS A 163 -15.89 -3.14 13.37
N MET A 164 -15.16 -2.06 13.07
CA MET A 164 -14.68 -1.14 14.10
C MET A 164 -15.80 -0.44 14.87
N GLN A 165 -16.95 -0.19 14.23
CA GLN A 165 -18.11 0.47 14.82
C GLN A 165 -19.17 -0.50 15.34
N GLY A 166 -19.01 -1.81 15.12
CA GLY A 166 -20.03 -2.82 15.45
C GLY A 166 -21.33 -2.67 14.65
N LYS A 167 -21.24 -2.16 13.41
CA LYS A 167 -22.38 -1.95 12.50
C LYS A 167 -22.32 -2.88 11.31
N ASP A 168 -23.45 -3.10 10.65
CA ASP A 168 -23.46 -3.77 9.35
C ASP A 168 -22.60 -2.95 8.37
N PRO A 169 -21.64 -3.56 7.65
CA PRO A 169 -20.84 -2.89 6.62
C PRO A 169 -21.68 -2.04 5.65
N LYS A 170 -22.92 -2.45 5.34
CA LYS A 170 -23.82 -1.72 4.43
C LYS A 170 -24.32 -0.38 4.98
N GLU A 171 -24.26 -0.17 6.29
CA GLU A 171 -24.65 1.09 6.94
C GLU A 171 -23.52 2.12 6.95
N ILE A 172 -22.31 1.72 6.53
CA ILE A 172 -21.14 2.60 6.52
C ILE A 172 -21.09 3.39 5.22
N THR A 173 -21.15 4.72 5.35
CA THR A 173 -20.84 5.62 4.23
C THR A 173 -19.33 5.77 4.10
N ALA A 174 -18.78 5.26 3.00
CA ALA A 174 -17.36 5.39 2.69
C ALA A 174 -17.08 6.72 1.94
N LYS A 175 -16.24 7.57 2.54
CA LYS A 175 -15.84 8.86 1.97
C LYS A 175 -14.33 9.02 1.98
N TRP A 176 -13.81 9.65 0.95
CA TRP A 176 -12.44 10.17 0.94
C TRP A 176 -12.34 11.37 1.89
N ARG A 177 -11.17 11.52 2.51
CA ARG A 177 -10.70 12.84 2.96
C ARG A 177 -10.17 13.58 1.73
N PRO A 178 -10.33 14.92 1.61
CA PRO A 178 -9.92 15.66 0.43
C PRO A 178 -8.48 15.39 -0.01
N PHE A 179 -7.52 15.35 0.92
CA PHE A 179 -6.12 15.08 0.59
C PHE A 179 -5.89 13.66 0.03
N GLN A 180 -6.69 12.67 0.44
CA GLN A 180 -6.57 11.29 -0.06
C GLN A 180 -6.97 11.22 -1.52
N LEU A 181 -8.07 11.89 -1.87
CA LEU A 181 -8.57 11.97 -3.24
C LEU A 181 -7.64 12.85 -4.10
N ALA A 182 -7.17 13.99 -3.57
CA ALA A 182 -6.19 14.83 -4.25
C ALA A 182 -4.89 14.05 -4.54
N PHE A 183 -4.39 13.28 -3.58
CA PHE A 183 -3.21 12.42 -3.75
C PHE A 183 -3.42 11.38 -4.85
N LEU A 184 -4.58 10.72 -4.90
CA LEU A 184 -4.92 9.78 -5.97
C LEU A 184 -4.92 10.49 -7.34
N LEU A 185 -5.64 11.62 -7.45
CA LEU A 185 -5.80 12.37 -8.70
C LEU A 185 -4.45 12.88 -9.23
N MET A 186 -3.64 13.46 -8.37
CA MET A 186 -2.32 13.99 -8.71
C MET A 186 -1.38 12.93 -9.30
N ASN A 187 -1.58 11.65 -8.97
CA ASN A 187 -0.73 10.55 -9.41
C ASN A 187 -1.24 9.79 -10.64
N LEU A 188 -2.41 10.14 -11.17
CA LEU A 188 -3.00 9.38 -12.28
C LEU A 188 -2.17 9.47 -13.56
N VAL A 189 -1.58 10.63 -13.86
CA VAL A 189 -0.77 10.85 -15.06
C VAL A 189 0.47 9.96 -15.05
N GLY A 190 1.31 10.07 -14.02
CA GLY A 190 2.50 9.22 -13.86
C GLY A 190 2.19 7.72 -13.72
N THR A 191 1.04 7.35 -13.14
CA THR A 191 0.61 5.94 -13.07
C THR A 191 0.15 5.43 -14.44
N ASN A 192 -0.44 6.30 -15.24
CA ASN A 192 -0.89 5.95 -16.58
C ASN A 192 0.29 5.90 -17.56
N ASP A 193 1.14 6.91 -17.65
CA ASP A 193 2.20 6.89 -18.67
C ASP A 193 3.57 6.57 -18.06
N PRO A 194 4.17 5.39 -18.36
CA PRO A 194 5.53 5.07 -17.91
C PRO A 194 6.61 6.02 -18.44
N MET A 195 6.31 6.80 -19.48
CA MET A 195 7.21 7.82 -20.03
C MET A 195 6.89 9.23 -19.52
N SER A 196 5.92 9.38 -18.62
CA SER A 196 5.58 10.67 -18.03
C SER A 196 6.76 11.23 -17.23
N PRO A 197 7.03 12.55 -17.31
CA PRO A 197 7.99 13.21 -16.41
C PRO A 197 7.66 13.00 -14.92
N ASP A 198 6.40 12.74 -14.57
CA ASP A 198 5.98 12.42 -13.20
C ASP A 198 6.66 11.16 -12.64
N ARG A 199 7.19 10.27 -13.49
CA ARG A 199 7.93 9.07 -13.06
C ARG A 199 9.27 9.40 -12.39
N GLU A 200 9.78 10.62 -12.58
CA GLU A 200 10.99 11.12 -11.91
C GLU A 200 10.68 11.76 -10.54
N ILE A 201 9.40 11.81 -10.14
CA ILE A 201 8.96 12.45 -8.89
C ILE A 201 8.77 11.39 -7.79
N ILE A 202 9.35 11.66 -6.61
CA ILE A 202 9.06 10.91 -5.39
C ILE A 202 7.94 11.63 -4.62
N GLU A 203 6.81 10.96 -4.44
CA GLU A 203 5.68 11.49 -3.69
C GLU A 203 5.84 11.27 -2.19
N LEU A 204 5.84 12.37 -1.42
CA LEU A 204 5.92 12.32 0.04
C LEU A 204 4.55 12.57 0.68
N LEU A 205 3.94 11.52 1.23
CA LEU A 205 2.68 11.63 1.97
C LEU A 205 2.91 11.90 3.47
N PHE A 206 3.09 13.17 3.83
CA PHE A 206 3.35 13.59 5.21
C PHE A 206 2.08 14.06 5.94
N PHE A 207 1.54 13.20 6.80
CA PHE A 207 0.40 13.49 7.69
C PHE A 207 0.62 12.82 9.06
N PRO A 208 0.06 13.37 10.15
CA PRO A 208 0.17 12.76 11.47
C PRO A 208 -0.46 11.38 11.54
N THR A 209 -0.01 10.57 12.50
CA THR A 209 -0.53 9.21 12.72
C THR A 209 -2.04 9.24 12.97
N GLY A 210 -2.78 8.32 12.33
CA GLY A 210 -4.24 8.32 12.35
C GLY A 210 -4.89 9.35 11.40
N GLY A 211 -4.09 10.13 10.67
CA GLY A 211 -4.53 11.11 9.67
C GLY A 211 -5.12 10.52 8.38
N GLY A 212 -5.14 9.20 8.21
CA GLY A 212 -5.73 8.53 7.05
C GLY A 212 -4.79 8.40 5.85
N LYS A 213 -3.46 8.38 6.06
CA LYS A 213 -2.47 8.16 4.99
C LYS A 213 -2.71 6.85 4.23
N THR A 214 -3.11 5.81 4.96
CA THR A 214 -3.27 4.47 4.41
C THR A 214 -4.26 4.42 3.27
N GLU A 215 -5.41 5.06 3.42
CA GLU A 215 -6.43 5.05 2.38
C GLU A 215 -5.95 5.76 1.10
N ALA A 216 -5.09 6.78 1.19
CA ALA A 216 -4.55 7.48 0.02
C ALA A 216 -3.66 6.56 -0.84
N TYR A 217 -2.63 5.94 -0.25
CA TYR A 217 -1.74 5.05 -1.01
C TYR A 217 -2.42 3.73 -1.40
N LEU A 218 -3.39 3.24 -0.62
CA LEU A 218 -4.19 2.07 -1.00
C LEU A 218 -5.13 2.38 -2.16
N GLY A 219 -5.68 3.59 -2.23
CA GLY A 219 -6.44 4.07 -3.38
C GLY A 219 -5.61 4.08 -4.64
N LEU A 220 -4.38 4.61 -4.56
CA LEU A 220 -3.44 4.60 -5.68
C LEU A 220 -3.06 3.16 -6.08
N ALA A 221 -2.72 2.30 -5.13
CA ALA A 221 -2.43 0.88 -5.38
C ALA A 221 -3.59 0.16 -6.08
N ALA A 222 -4.83 0.38 -5.63
CA ALA A 222 -6.02 -0.19 -6.26
C ALA A 222 -6.18 0.29 -7.71
N PHE A 223 -5.99 1.59 -7.95
CA PHE A 223 -6.03 2.16 -9.30
C PHE A 223 -4.97 1.55 -10.21
N THR A 224 -3.73 1.48 -9.76
CA THR A 224 -2.61 0.87 -10.49
C THR A 224 -2.90 -0.58 -10.87
N LEU A 225 -3.36 -1.39 -9.91
CA LEU A 225 -3.70 -2.79 -10.10
C LEU A 225 -4.81 -3.00 -11.13
N VAL A 226 -5.88 -2.22 -11.05
CA VAL A 226 -7.01 -2.30 -11.98
C VAL A 226 -6.60 -1.80 -13.36
N LEU A 227 -5.89 -0.68 -13.44
CA LEU A 227 -5.45 -0.09 -14.70
C LEU A 227 -4.54 -1.07 -15.47
N ARG A 228 -3.63 -1.77 -14.79
CA ARG A 228 -2.82 -2.84 -15.40
C ARG A 228 -3.69 -3.93 -16.02
N ARG A 229 -4.71 -4.43 -15.32
CA ARG A 229 -5.66 -5.41 -15.91
C ARG A 229 -6.35 -4.88 -17.15
N LEU A 230 -6.85 -3.64 -17.12
CA LEU A 230 -7.57 -3.04 -18.24
C LEU A 230 -6.69 -2.78 -19.47
N ARG A 231 -5.41 -2.44 -19.27
CA ARG A 231 -4.44 -2.22 -20.36
C ARG A 231 -4.18 -3.47 -21.16
N HIS A 232 -3.91 -4.54 -20.42
CA HIS A 232 -3.64 -5.88 -20.92
C HIS A 232 -4.91 -6.71 -21.16
N LYS A 233 -6.09 -6.08 -21.14
CA LYS A 233 -7.40 -6.71 -21.43
C LYS A 233 -7.68 -7.98 -20.59
N GLY A 234 -7.17 -8.03 -19.37
CA GLY A 234 -7.32 -9.20 -18.49
C GLY A 234 -6.51 -10.44 -18.90
N GLU A 235 -5.63 -10.33 -19.91
CA GLU A 235 -4.77 -11.43 -20.33
C GLU A 235 -3.77 -11.82 -19.23
N ILE A 236 -3.16 -13.00 -19.33
CA ILE A 236 -2.22 -13.48 -18.31
C ILE A 236 -0.97 -12.58 -18.17
N SER A 237 -0.62 -11.83 -19.21
CA SER A 237 0.42 -10.78 -19.20
C SER A 237 0.13 -9.64 -18.21
N SER A 238 -1.14 -9.47 -17.81
CA SER A 238 -1.55 -8.49 -16.80
C SER A 238 -1.26 -8.89 -15.35
N ALA A 239 -0.82 -10.13 -15.12
CA ALA A 239 -0.46 -10.64 -13.81
C ALA A 239 0.95 -10.17 -13.39
N GLY A 240 1.43 -10.69 -12.24
CA GLY A 240 2.72 -10.30 -11.68
C GLY A 240 2.61 -9.16 -10.68
N MET A 241 3.71 -8.92 -9.95
CA MET A 241 3.78 -7.87 -8.95
C MET A 241 3.69 -6.50 -9.63
N SER A 242 2.67 -5.74 -9.25
CA SER A 242 2.44 -4.36 -9.70
C SER A 242 2.71 -3.38 -8.56
N VAL A 243 2.44 -3.79 -7.31
CA VAL A 243 2.69 -2.97 -6.12
C VAL A 243 3.69 -3.68 -5.20
N LEU A 244 4.81 -3.02 -4.90
CA LEU A 244 5.79 -3.47 -3.91
C LEU A 244 5.79 -2.51 -2.71
N MET A 245 5.28 -2.96 -1.58
CA MET A 245 5.31 -2.22 -0.32
C MET A 245 6.45 -2.70 0.56
N ARG A 246 7.32 -1.78 0.97
CA ARG A 246 8.59 -2.08 1.64
C ARG A 246 8.60 -1.57 3.07
N TYR A 247 9.14 -2.40 3.96
CA TYR A 247 9.29 -2.11 5.38
C TYR A 247 10.71 -2.30 5.86
N THR A 248 11.14 -1.41 6.73
CA THR A 248 12.42 -1.50 7.43
C THR A 248 12.36 -2.45 8.64
N LEU A 249 11.22 -2.53 9.35
CA LEU A 249 11.06 -3.30 10.60
C LEU A 249 9.87 -4.27 10.57
N ARG A 250 10.05 -5.42 11.21
CA ARG A 250 9.11 -6.57 11.17
C ARG A 250 7.77 -6.37 11.89
N LEU A 251 7.71 -5.51 12.91
CA LEU A 251 6.51 -5.38 13.77
C LEU A 251 5.35 -4.68 13.03
N LEU A 252 5.66 -3.65 12.25
CA LEU A 252 4.69 -2.85 11.48
C LEU A 252 4.07 -3.61 10.30
N THR A 253 4.72 -4.69 9.85
CA THR A 253 4.34 -5.45 8.66
C THR A 253 2.98 -6.16 8.82
N LEU A 254 2.59 -6.55 10.05
CA LEU A 254 1.38 -7.34 10.30
C LEU A 254 0.09 -6.50 10.27
N ASP A 255 0.10 -5.33 10.93
CA ASP A 255 -1.06 -4.45 10.95
C ASP A 255 -1.38 -3.90 9.55
N GLN A 256 -0.35 -3.65 8.75
CA GLN A 256 -0.51 -3.20 7.38
C GLN A 256 -0.89 -4.32 6.42
N LEU A 257 -0.41 -5.56 6.66
CA LEU A 257 -0.91 -6.73 5.95
C LEU A 257 -2.43 -6.84 6.08
N GLY A 258 -2.99 -6.61 7.27
CA GLY A 258 -4.44 -6.64 7.48
C GLY A 258 -5.19 -5.68 6.55
N ARG A 259 -4.78 -4.42 6.47
CA ARG A 259 -5.44 -3.38 5.65
C ARG A 259 -5.30 -3.64 4.16
N SER A 260 -4.08 -3.94 3.70
CA SER A 260 -3.83 -4.25 2.28
C SER A 260 -4.53 -5.55 1.87
N ALA A 261 -4.61 -6.55 2.75
CA ALA A 261 -5.36 -7.78 2.49
C ALA A 261 -6.87 -7.53 2.38
N THR A 262 -7.46 -6.62 3.16
CA THR A 262 -8.87 -6.22 2.99
C THR A 262 -9.11 -5.62 1.60
N LEU A 263 -8.20 -4.75 1.13
CA LEU A 263 -8.28 -4.19 -0.23
C LEU A 263 -8.19 -5.29 -1.29
N ILE A 264 -7.22 -6.19 -1.19
CA ILE A 264 -7.08 -7.28 -2.16
C ILE A 264 -8.30 -8.22 -2.13
N CYS A 265 -8.89 -8.46 -0.97
CA CYS A 265 -10.17 -9.17 -0.87
C CYS A 265 -11.28 -8.45 -1.66
N ALA A 266 -11.40 -7.12 -1.54
CA ALA A 266 -12.38 -6.34 -2.30
C ALA A 266 -12.13 -6.42 -3.82
N LEU A 267 -10.87 -6.32 -4.24
CA LEU A 267 -10.46 -6.45 -5.65
C LEU A 267 -10.76 -7.84 -6.21
N GLU A 268 -10.47 -8.90 -5.47
CA GLU A 268 -10.75 -10.27 -5.91
C GLU A 268 -12.25 -10.54 -6.03
N ILE A 269 -13.07 -9.97 -5.15
CA ILE A 269 -14.53 -10.03 -5.25
C ILE A 269 -15.03 -9.32 -6.50
N GLU A 270 -14.47 -8.16 -6.85
CA GLU A 270 -14.84 -7.46 -8.09
C GLU A 270 -14.35 -8.20 -9.33
N ARG A 271 -13.13 -8.75 -9.32
CA ARG A 271 -12.59 -9.57 -10.43
C ARG A 271 -13.48 -10.76 -10.75
N LYS A 272 -13.95 -11.49 -9.73
CA LYS A 272 -14.83 -12.65 -9.90
C LYS A 272 -16.17 -12.34 -10.58
N LYS A 273 -16.64 -11.10 -10.51
CA LYS A 273 -17.88 -10.67 -11.18
C LYS A 273 -17.68 -10.38 -12.65
N ASP A 274 -16.47 -9.98 -13.04
CA ASP A 274 -16.13 -9.67 -14.43
C ASP A 274 -14.71 -10.19 -14.79
N PRO A 275 -14.52 -11.53 -14.83
CA PRO A 275 -13.23 -12.13 -15.21
C PRO A 275 -12.83 -11.78 -16.65
N LYS A 276 -13.80 -11.50 -17.51
CA LYS A 276 -13.57 -11.12 -18.91
C LYS A 276 -12.82 -9.78 -19.01
N THR A 277 -13.15 -8.81 -18.16
CA THR A 277 -12.48 -7.51 -18.13
C THR A 277 -11.22 -7.53 -17.26
N LEU A 278 -11.31 -8.14 -16.08
CA LEU A 278 -10.26 -8.05 -15.04
C LEU A 278 -9.27 -9.23 -15.04
N GLY A 279 -9.52 -10.22 -15.89
CA GLY A 279 -8.69 -11.41 -16.06
C GLY A 279 -9.05 -12.58 -15.15
N GLU A 280 -8.62 -13.76 -15.56
CA GLU A 280 -8.82 -15.01 -14.81
C GLU A 280 -7.85 -15.17 -13.63
N TRP A 281 -6.64 -14.59 -13.75
CA TRP A 281 -5.64 -14.68 -12.70
C TRP A 281 -6.04 -13.84 -11.48
N PRO A 282 -6.03 -14.38 -10.24
CA PRO A 282 -6.55 -13.68 -9.07
C PRO A 282 -5.76 -12.43 -8.70
N PHE A 283 -6.41 -11.48 -8.04
CA PHE A 283 -5.69 -10.48 -7.26
C PHE A 283 -5.27 -11.12 -5.94
N GLU A 284 -3.97 -11.15 -5.67
CA GLU A 284 -3.40 -11.73 -4.45
C GLU A 284 -2.43 -10.75 -3.78
N ILE A 285 -2.31 -10.88 -2.45
CA ILE A 285 -1.29 -10.22 -1.65
C ILE A 285 -0.23 -11.22 -1.19
N GLY A 286 1.03 -10.86 -1.39
CA GLY A 286 2.21 -11.59 -0.96
C GLY A 286 2.80 -11.04 0.33
N LEU A 287 3.23 -11.90 1.24
CA LEU A 287 4.10 -11.53 2.37
C LEU A 287 5.48 -12.15 2.18
N TRP A 288 6.43 -11.34 1.70
CA TRP A 288 7.80 -11.74 1.37
C TRP A 288 8.78 -11.25 2.46
N VAL A 289 8.89 -12.03 3.53
CA VAL A 289 9.70 -11.68 4.71
C VAL A 289 10.66 -12.80 5.09
N GLY A 290 11.60 -12.53 6.00
CA GLY A 290 12.56 -13.54 6.46
C GLY A 290 11.90 -14.79 7.06
N GLN A 291 12.61 -15.92 7.02
CA GLN A 291 12.09 -17.25 7.41
C GLN A 291 11.44 -17.28 8.80
N SER A 292 11.89 -16.44 9.74
CA SER A 292 11.27 -16.32 11.06
C SER A 292 9.80 -15.88 11.01
N GLY A 293 9.40 -15.08 10.01
CA GLY A 293 8.03 -14.59 9.84
C GLY A 293 7.16 -15.55 9.03
N THR A 294 7.66 -16.02 7.88
CA THR A 294 6.93 -16.95 7.00
C THR A 294 7.83 -18.07 6.47
N PRO A 295 7.29 -19.24 6.10
CA PRO A 295 8.09 -20.32 5.50
C PRO A 295 8.67 -19.93 4.14
N ASN A 296 9.91 -20.33 3.87
CA ASN A 296 10.46 -20.23 2.50
C ASN A 296 9.99 -21.42 1.63
N LYS A 297 9.86 -22.61 2.22
CA LYS A 297 9.55 -23.86 1.52
C LYS A 297 8.20 -24.44 1.94
N ILE A 298 7.52 -25.12 1.02
CA ILE A 298 6.26 -25.81 1.32
C ILE A 298 6.49 -27.05 2.18
N GLY A 299 7.46 -27.88 1.78
CA GLY A 299 7.82 -29.14 2.45
C GLY A 299 6.84 -30.30 2.21
N LYS A 300 7.32 -31.51 2.39
CA LYS A 300 6.57 -32.77 2.21
C LYS A 300 6.81 -33.75 3.36
N LYS A 301 6.05 -34.85 3.36
CA LYS A 301 6.22 -35.93 4.33
C LYS A 301 7.59 -36.57 4.16
N GLY A 302 8.29 -36.75 5.28
CA GLY A 302 9.66 -37.24 5.32
C GLY A 302 10.71 -36.14 5.37
N ASP A 303 10.35 -34.87 5.12
CA ASP A 303 11.28 -33.76 5.30
C ASP A 303 11.59 -33.54 6.79
N SER A 304 12.87 -33.37 7.12
CA SER A 304 13.33 -33.05 8.48
C SER A 304 13.32 -31.55 8.79
N ASP A 305 13.09 -30.69 7.78
CA ASP A 305 13.06 -29.24 7.94
C ASP A 305 11.80 -28.79 8.69
N GLN A 306 12.03 -28.24 9.89
CA GLN A 306 10.98 -27.79 10.79
C GLN A 306 10.40 -26.42 10.41
N TYR A 307 11.04 -25.70 9.48
CA TYR A 307 10.64 -24.35 9.09
C TYR A 307 9.71 -24.33 7.87
N THR A 308 9.42 -25.49 7.27
CA THR A 308 8.51 -25.63 6.13
C THR A 308 7.06 -25.27 6.48
N ALA A 309 6.27 -24.88 5.48
CA ALA A 309 4.86 -24.58 5.64
C ALA A 309 4.10 -25.78 6.25
N ARG A 310 4.33 -26.98 5.71
CA ARG A 310 3.79 -28.23 6.24
C ARG A 310 4.13 -28.43 7.72
N SER A 311 5.41 -28.33 8.09
CA SER A 311 5.86 -28.51 9.47
C SER A 311 5.19 -27.52 10.43
N ARG A 312 5.03 -26.25 10.03
CA ARG A 312 4.35 -25.23 10.87
C ARG A 312 2.85 -25.49 11.01
N VAL A 313 2.18 -25.92 9.94
CA VAL A 313 0.74 -26.24 10.00
C VAL A 313 0.48 -27.43 10.92
N LEU A 314 1.28 -28.49 10.82
CA LEU A 314 1.11 -29.70 11.63
C LEU A 314 1.51 -29.51 13.11
N LYS A 315 2.32 -28.49 13.43
CA LYS A 315 2.77 -28.17 14.80
C LYS A 315 2.05 -26.95 15.40
N LEU A 316 0.89 -26.56 14.86
CA LEU A 316 0.13 -25.38 15.31
C LEU A 316 -0.39 -25.49 16.76
N ASP A 317 -0.27 -26.67 17.39
CA ASP A 317 -0.66 -26.91 18.78
C ASP A 317 0.30 -26.20 19.76
N GLY A 318 -0.11 -25.03 20.28
CA GLY A 318 0.59 -24.41 21.42
C GLY A 318 1.68 -23.41 21.09
N THR A 319 2.17 -23.36 19.85
CA THR A 319 3.35 -22.57 19.51
C THR A 319 3.02 -21.14 19.06
N LYS A 320 3.95 -20.20 19.29
CA LYS A 320 3.86 -18.80 18.81
C LYS A 320 4.06 -18.67 17.28
N ASN A 321 4.50 -19.73 16.59
CA ASN A 321 4.97 -19.67 15.22
C ASN A 321 3.91 -20.15 14.23
N LYS A 322 2.93 -19.29 13.94
CA LYS A 322 1.91 -19.55 12.91
C LYS A 322 2.58 -19.65 11.52
N PRO A 323 2.04 -20.46 10.59
CA PRO A 323 2.50 -20.52 9.21
C PRO A 323 2.42 -19.16 8.50
N ILE A 324 1.35 -18.42 8.78
CA ILE A 324 1.14 -17.07 8.28
C ILE A 324 0.69 -16.22 9.48
N PRO A 325 1.30 -15.05 9.72
CA PRO A 325 1.05 -14.23 10.90
C PRO A 325 -0.24 -13.42 10.76
N ILE A 326 -1.39 -14.11 10.68
CA ILE A 326 -2.72 -13.51 10.64
C ILE A 326 -3.57 -14.05 11.81
N ASP A 327 -4.22 -13.13 12.52
CA ASP A 327 -5.05 -13.46 13.69
C ASP A 327 -6.54 -13.41 13.37
N ASP A 328 -6.94 -12.49 12.49
CA ASP A 328 -8.32 -12.27 12.06
C ASP A 328 -8.43 -12.41 10.54
N CYS A 329 -9.61 -12.81 10.07
CA CYS A 329 -9.94 -12.75 8.66
C CYS A 329 -9.93 -11.29 8.20
N PRO A 330 -9.12 -10.91 7.20
CA PRO A 330 -9.02 -9.53 6.74
C PRO A 330 -10.30 -9.03 6.06
N TRP A 331 -11.22 -9.93 5.67
CA TRP A 331 -12.50 -9.55 5.08
C TRP A 331 -13.59 -9.34 6.14
N CYS A 332 -14.00 -10.41 6.82
CA CYS A 332 -15.13 -10.37 7.76
C CYS A 332 -14.74 -10.18 9.23
N GLY A 333 -13.44 -10.12 9.55
CA GLY A 333 -12.96 -9.92 10.91
C GLY A 333 -13.06 -11.12 11.85
N THR A 334 -13.57 -12.27 11.39
CA THR A 334 -13.66 -13.50 12.20
C THR A 334 -12.27 -13.96 12.66
N GLN A 335 -12.13 -14.26 13.95
CA GLN A 335 -10.88 -14.72 14.52
C GLN A 335 -10.47 -16.09 13.95
N LEU A 336 -9.24 -16.16 13.47
CA LEU A 336 -8.63 -17.33 12.85
C LEU A 336 -7.83 -18.20 13.84
N GLY A 337 -7.64 -17.73 15.09
CA GLY A 337 -6.87 -18.38 16.16
C GLY A 337 -7.63 -19.34 17.10
N LYS A 338 -6.99 -19.67 18.24
CA LYS A 338 -7.40 -20.71 19.23
C LYS A 338 -8.73 -20.48 19.96
N SER A 339 -9.31 -19.29 19.96
CA SER A 339 -10.62 -19.04 20.58
C SER A 339 -11.80 -19.62 19.78
N SER A 340 -11.55 -20.17 18.60
CA SER A 340 -12.55 -20.82 17.75
C SER A 340 -12.64 -22.35 18.02
N ILE A 341 -12.25 -22.82 19.22
CA ILE A 341 -12.13 -24.25 19.67
C ILE A 341 -13.44 -24.79 20.30
N GLN A 342 -14.59 -24.51 19.70
CA GLN A 342 -15.73 -25.42 19.85
C GLN A 342 -16.09 -25.89 18.44
N ASP A 343 -15.47 -27.00 18.04
CA ASP A 343 -15.62 -27.59 16.71
C ASP A 343 -15.66 -29.11 16.83
N ASP A 344 -16.83 -29.65 16.60
CA ASP A 344 -17.24 -31.06 16.64
C ASP A 344 -17.10 -31.76 15.27
N ARG A 345 -16.40 -31.14 14.30
CA ARG A 345 -16.24 -31.66 12.92
C ARG A 345 -15.00 -32.57 12.72
N PRO A 346 -14.99 -33.41 11.67
CA PRO A 346 -13.89 -34.35 11.36
C PRO A 346 -12.56 -33.67 10.96
N ALA A 347 -11.43 -34.30 11.29
CA ALA A 347 -10.05 -33.81 11.08
C ALA A 347 -9.68 -33.39 9.64
N LYS A 348 -10.41 -33.87 8.61
CA LYS A 348 -10.19 -33.49 7.20
C LYS A 348 -10.74 -32.10 6.83
N ILE A 349 -11.60 -31.52 7.68
CA ILE A 349 -12.26 -30.21 7.49
C ILE A 349 -11.71 -29.18 8.52
N GLN A 350 -10.76 -29.60 9.36
CA GLN A 350 -10.17 -28.77 10.40
C GLN A 350 -9.08 -27.86 9.82
N GLY A 351 -9.13 -26.59 10.20
CA GLY A 351 -7.99 -25.67 10.06
C GLY A 351 -8.28 -24.46 9.17
N VAL A 352 -7.86 -23.30 9.65
CA VAL A 352 -7.76 -22.07 8.85
C VAL A 352 -6.71 -22.24 7.74
N PHE A 353 -5.62 -22.95 8.04
CA PHE A 353 -4.51 -23.20 7.14
C PHE A 353 -4.69 -24.56 6.46
N LYS A 354 -4.88 -24.55 5.14
CA LYS A 354 -5.13 -25.74 4.33
C LYS A 354 -3.92 -26.07 3.46
N LEU A 355 -3.40 -27.28 3.59
CA LEU A 355 -2.36 -27.85 2.74
C LEU A 355 -3.03 -28.58 1.57
N LEU A 356 -2.76 -28.13 0.34
CA LEU A 356 -3.36 -28.70 -0.87
C LEU A 356 -2.28 -29.34 -1.76
N PRO A 357 -2.57 -30.46 -2.44
CA PRO A 357 -3.86 -31.18 -2.42
C PRO A 357 -4.06 -32.03 -1.14
N ASN A 358 -3.00 -32.29 -0.37
CA ASN A 358 -3.08 -33.05 0.89
C ASN A 358 -1.92 -32.70 1.84
N ASN A 359 -2.01 -33.17 3.08
CA ASN A 359 -1.01 -32.91 4.13
C ASN A 359 0.33 -33.64 3.91
N ASP A 360 0.39 -34.67 3.06
CA ASP A 360 1.60 -35.47 2.89
C ASP A 360 2.49 -34.92 1.78
N ASN A 361 1.92 -34.48 0.66
CA ASN A 361 2.64 -33.88 -0.46
C ASN A 361 1.93 -32.60 -0.91
N PRO A 362 1.94 -31.53 -0.08
CA PRO A 362 1.34 -30.27 -0.48
C PRO A 362 2.17 -29.56 -1.56
N GLU A 363 1.47 -28.92 -2.49
CA GLU A 363 2.01 -27.94 -3.43
C GLU A 363 1.64 -26.51 -3.00
N GLU A 364 0.61 -26.35 -2.17
CA GLU A 364 0.10 -25.05 -1.73
C GLU A 364 -0.26 -25.01 -0.24
N LEU A 365 -0.08 -23.83 0.36
CA LEU A 365 -0.67 -23.43 1.63
C LEU A 365 -1.71 -22.33 1.37
N ARG A 366 -2.98 -22.60 1.67
CA ARG A 366 -4.10 -21.66 1.53
C ARG A 366 -4.73 -21.32 2.88
N VAL A 367 -5.43 -20.20 2.92
CA VAL A 367 -6.16 -19.76 4.11
C VAL A 367 -7.66 -19.71 3.81
N SER A 368 -8.48 -20.35 4.63
CA SER A 368 -9.94 -20.30 4.51
C SER A 368 -10.55 -19.75 5.80
N CYS A 369 -11.47 -18.80 5.66
CA CYS A 369 -12.24 -18.28 6.79
C CYS A 369 -13.19 -19.36 7.33
N ARG A 370 -13.32 -19.44 8.66
CA ARG A 370 -14.21 -20.40 9.33
C ARG A 370 -15.66 -19.94 9.39
N ASN A 371 -15.93 -18.64 9.23
CA ASN A 371 -17.28 -18.11 9.17
C ASN A 371 -17.92 -18.51 7.83
N ARG A 372 -18.98 -19.33 7.88
CA ARG A 372 -19.71 -19.82 6.69
C ARG A 372 -20.40 -18.71 5.90
N SER A 373 -20.66 -17.57 6.53
CA SER A 373 -21.23 -16.39 5.88
C SER A 373 -20.16 -15.49 5.26
N CYS A 374 -18.87 -15.81 5.45
CA CYS A 374 -17.78 -15.08 4.82
C CYS A 374 -17.61 -15.52 3.37
N GLU A 375 -17.41 -14.54 2.48
CA GLU A 375 -17.09 -14.75 1.08
C GLU A 375 -15.91 -15.71 0.90
N PHE A 376 -14.90 -15.61 1.77
CA PHE A 376 -13.65 -16.39 1.70
C PHE A 376 -13.66 -17.63 2.61
N SER A 377 -14.76 -18.37 2.60
CA SER A 377 -14.91 -19.64 3.34
C SER A 377 -14.96 -20.84 2.40
N GLY A 378 -14.78 -22.05 2.96
CA GLY A 378 -14.78 -23.29 2.18
C GLY A 378 -13.58 -23.34 1.23
N ASP A 379 -13.86 -23.48 -0.07
CA ASP A 379 -12.86 -23.54 -1.14
C ASP A 379 -12.60 -22.18 -1.82
N ASN A 380 -13.30 -21.13 -1.37
CA ASN A 380 -12.93 -19.77 -1.69
C ASN A 380 -11.90 -19.26 -0.68
N PHE A 381 -10.61 -19.38 -1.01
CA PHE A 381 -9.53 -19.00 -0.10
C PHE A 381 -9.32 -17.49 -0.04
N LEU A 382 -8.85 -17.00 1.11
CA LEU A 382 -8.31 -15.65 1.21
C LEU A 382 -7.16 -15.47 0.20
N PRO A 383 -7.10 -14.34 -0.51
CA PRO A 383 -6.13 -14.09 -1.57
C PRO A 383 -4.74 -13.72 -1.00
N LEU A 384 -4.19 -14.59 -0.14
CA LEU A 384 -2.96 -14.39 0.61
C LEU A 384 -1.94 -15.48 0.29
N VAL A 385 -0.73 -15.07 -0.05
CA VAL A 385 0.40 -15.96 -0.35
C VAL A 385 1.58 -15.56 0.53
N ALA A 386 2.10 -16.49 1.34
CA ALA A 386 3.14 -16.18 2.31
C ALA A 386 4.35 -17.12 2.24
N VAL A 387 4.30 -18.15 1.40
CA VAL A 387 5.42 -19.09 1.23
C VAL A 387 6.23 -18.69 0.01
N ASP A 388 7.55 -18.49 0.14
CA ASP A 388 8.40 -18.01 -0.97
C ASP A 388 8.26 -18.85 -2.25
N GLU A 389 8.31 -20.18 -2.15
CA GLU A 389 8.12 -21.07 -3.31
C GLU A 389 6.78 -20.82 -4.03
N MET A 390 5.73 -20.45 -3.30
CA MET A 390 4.46 -20.05 -3.89
C MET A 390 4.50 -18.63 -4.43
N LEU A 391 5.15 -17.69 -3.74
CA LEU A 391 5.31 -16.31 -4.20
C LEU A 391 5.93 -16.30 -5.59
N TYR A 392 7.00 -17.06 -5.82
CA TYR A 392 7.72 -17.12 -7.10
C TYR A 392 6.95 -17.86 -8.20
N LYS A 393 5.93 -18.66 -7.86
CA LYS A 393 5.06 -19.35 -8.84
C LYS A 393 3.79 -18.55 -9.14
N ARG A 394 3.27 -17.81 -8.15
CA ARG A 394 1.97 -17.14 -8.25
C ARG A 394 2.06 -15.67 -8.61
N LEU A 395 3.18 -15.03 -8.24
CA LEU A 395 3.47 -13.62 -8.44
C LEU A 395 2.29 -12.72 -8.02
N PRO A 396 1.99 -12.64 -6.70
CA PRO A 396 0.90 -11.80 -6.20
C PRO A 396 1.04 -10.36 -6.68
N ALA A 397 -0.08 -9.74 -7.02
CA ALA A 397 -0.07 -8.40 -7.61
C ALA A 397 0.36 -7.30 -6.63
N PHE A 398 0.16 -7.55 -5.32
CA PHE A 398 0.63 -6.69 -4.24
C PHE A 398 1.59 -7.50 -3.36
N VAL A 399 2.83 -7.07 -3.17
CA VAL A 399 3.78 -7.74 -2.28
C VAL A 399 4.21 -6.80 -1.16
N ILE A 400 4.09 -7.28 0.06
CA ILE A 400 4.70 -6.67 1.24
C ILE A 400 6.03 -7.35 1.49
N SER A 401 7.12 -6.58 1.55
CA SER A 401 8.47 -7.09 1.78
C SER A 401 9.18 -6.32 2.88
N THR A 402 10.11 -7.00 3.55
CA THR A 402 11.06 -6.37 4.46
C THR A 402 12.43 -6.22 3.79
N VAL A 403 13.19 -5.18 4.16
CA VAL A 403 14.52 -4.88 3.57
C VAL A 403 15.49 -6.06 3.73
N ASP A 404 15.43 -6.81 4.83
CA ASP A 404 16.27 -8.01 5.04
C ASP A 404 16.03 -9.09 3.98
N LYS A 405 14.83 -9.15 3.39
CA LYS A 405 14.52 -10.12 2.33
C LYS A 405 15.15 -9.76 0.99
N PHE A 406 15.46 -8.50 0.74
CA PHE A 406 16.14 -8.07 -0.49
C PHE A 406 17.55 -8.63 -0.61
N ALA A 407 18.17 -9.04 0.50
CA ALA A 407 19.40 -9.82 0.49
C ALA A 407 19.28 -11.13 -0.32
N ALA A 408 18.08 -11.62 -0.61
CA ALA A 408 17.86 -12.77 -1.50
C ALA A 408 18.03 -12.45 -2.99
N LEU A 409 17.82 -11.20 -3.41
CA LEU A 409 17.83 -10.80 -4.84
C LEU A 409 19.09 -11.23 -5.60
N PRO A 410 20.32 -11.08 -5.06
CA PRO A 410 21.53 -11.45 -5.79
C PRO A 410 21.79 -12.97 -5.83
N TRP A 411 21.17 -13.73 -4.94
CA TRP A 411 21.53 -15.14 -4.67
C TRP A 411 20.47 -16.14 -5.10
N ILE A 412 19.21 -15.72 -5.22
CA ILE A 412 18.07 -16.60 -5.48
C ILE A 412 17.43 -16.21 -6.80
N GLY A 413 17.80 -16.88 -7.90
CA GLY A 413 17.31 -16.53 -9.24
C GLY A 413 15.78 -16.52 -9.40
N SER A 414 15.03 -17.21 -8.56
CA SER A 414 13.56 -17.19 -8.60
C SER A 414 12.94 -15.88 -8.13
N THR A 415 13.69 -15.03 -7.41
CA THR A 415 13.20 -13.70 -6.99
C THR A 415 13.00 -12.77 -8.17
N GLY A 416 13.78 -12.93 -9.25
CA GLY A 416 13.63 -12.16 -10.49
C GLY A 416 12.22 -12.28 -11.08
N LYS A 417 11.53 -13.40 -10.87
CA LYS A 417 10.15 -13.59 -11.34
C LYS A 417 9.18 -12.58 -10.72
N LEU A 418 9.41 -12.13 -9.47
CA LEU A 418 8.59 -11.08 -8.86
C LEU A 418 8.66 -9.78 -9.65
N PHE A 419 9.76 -9.52 -10.35
CA PHE A 419 9.97 -8.34 -11.20
C PHE A 419 9.63 -8.61 -12.67
N GLY A 420 8.87 -9.67 -12.95
CA GLY A 420 8.39 -9.99 -14.29
C GLY A 420 9.36 -10.78 -15.17
N GLN A 421 10.49 -11.24 -14.63
CA GLN A 421 11.46 -12.11 -15.32
C GLN A 421 10.92 -13.55 -15.45
N VAL A 422 9.94 -13.72 -16.35
CA VAL A 422 9.28 -14.99 -16.64
C VAL A 422 9.26 -15.24 -18.14
N SER A 423 9.14 -16.50 -18.54
CA SER A 423 9.16 -16.93 -19.94
C SER A 423 7.91 -17.72 -20.32
N PHE A 424 7.26 -18.39 -19.36
CA PHE A 424 6.06 -19.17 -19.59
C PHE A 424 5.06 -19.06 -18.44
N PHE A 425 3.79 -19.25 -18.77
CA PHE A 425 2.75 -19.54 -17.80
C PHE A 425 2.16 -20.93 -18.07
N ARG A 426 2.02 -21.74 -17.01
CA ARG A 426 1.38 -23.05 -17.10
C ARG A 426 0.29 -23.18 -16.05
N GLU A 427 -0.93 -23.48 -16.50
CA GLU A 427 -2.06 -23.71 -15.61
C GLU A 427 -1.75 -24.81 -14.58
N GLY A 428 -2.08 -24.56 -13.31
CA GLY A 428 -1.77 -25.43 -12.18
C GLY A 428 -0.31 -25.41 -11.70
N LYS A 429 0.65 -24.88 -12.48
CA LYS A 429 2.08 -24.77 -12.07
C LYS A 429 2.55 -23.33 -11.85
N GLY A 430 1.87 -22.36 -12.46
CA GLY A 430 2.14 -20.93 -12.31
C GLY A 430 3.16 -20.41 -13.31
N PHE A 431 3.90 -19.37 -12.91
CA PHE A 431 4.88 -18.69 -13.74
C PHE A 431 6.25 -19.37 -13.67
N ILE A 432 6.81 -19.59 -14.86
CA ILE A 432 8.11 -20.20 -15.09
C ILE A 432 9.04 -19.14 -15.68
N GLY A 433 10.25 -19.06 -15.17
CA GLY A 433 11.27 -18.11 -15.58
C GLY A 433 12.63 -18.78 -15.79
N PRO A 434 13.64 -17.98 -16.18
CA PRO A 434 14.93 -18.51 -16.63
C PRO A 434 15.68 -19.36 -15.59
N SER A 435 15.41 -19.16 -14.30
CA SER A 435 16.03 -19.89 -13.20
C SER A 435 15.39 -21.25 -12.90
N ASP A 436 14.24 -21.59 -13.51
CA ASP A 436 13.62 -22.90 -13.34
C ASP A 436 14.29 -23.97 -14.22
N PRO A 437 14.15 -25.27 -13.88
CA PRO A 437 14.67 -26.35 -14.70
C PRO A 437 14.16 -26.30 -16.15
N PRO A 438 15.00 -26.57 -17.16
CA PRO A 438 14.57 -26.57 -18.57
C PRO A 438 13.40 -27.51 -18.87
N SER A 439 13.23 -28.59 -18.10
CA SER A 439 12.09 -29.51 -18.22
C SER A 439 10.75 -28.88 -17.84
N GLU A 440 10.76 -27.74 -17.14
CA GLU A 440 9.56 -26.98 -16.77
C GLU A 440 9.22 -25.87 -17.76
N HIS A 441 10.09 -25.55 -18.73
CA HIS A 441 9.92 -24.45 -19.69
C HIS A 441 8.89 -24.80 -20.78
N ALA A 442 7.62 -24.85 -20.38
CA ALA A 442 6.49 -25.17 -21.23
C ALA A 442 5.22 -24.45 -20.76
N GLY A 443 4.29 -24.20 -21.69
CA GLY A 443 3.02 -23.52 -21.42
C GLY A 443 2.76 -22.39 -22.40
N ILE A 444 1.98 -21.40 -21.98
CA ILE A 444 1.74 -20.17 -22.73
C ILE A 444 3.03 -19.33 -22.70
N PRO A 445 3.65 -19.02 -23.85
CA PRO A 445 4.86 -18.21 -23.88
C PRO A 445 4.59 -16.76 -23.49
N LEU A 446 5.50 -16.18 -22.72
CA LEU A 446 5.53 -14.78 -22.30
C LEU A 446 6.83 -14.16 -22.82
N THR A 447 6.89 -13.88 -24.13
CA THR A 447 8.13 -13.50 -24.83
C THR A 447 8.79 -12.23 -24.29
N GLU A 448 7.99 -11.30 -23.77
CA GLU A 448 8.46 -10.03 -23.19
C GLU A 448 8.45 -10.04 -21.64
N GLY A 449 8.24 -11.22 -21.05
CA GLY A 449 7.98 -11.36 -19.61
C GLY A 449 6.67 -10.70 -19.16
N LEU A 450 6.58 -10.39 -17.87
CA LEU A 450 5.52 -9.56 -17.31
C LEU A 450 6.05 -8.15 -17.05
N ASP A 451 5.15 -7.20 -16.83
CA ASP A 451 5.57 -5.85 -16.46
C ASP A 451 6.16 -5.81 -15.04
N PRO A 452 7.29 -5.09 -14.83
CA PRO A 452 7.87 -4.89 -13.51
C PRO A 452 6.91 -4.09 -12.62
N PRO A 453 7.17 -3.94 -11.30
CA PRO A 453 6.29 -3.17 -10.43
C PRO A 453 6.00 -1.75 -10.95
N ASP A 454 4.72 -1.36 -10.99
CA ASP A 454 4.28 -0.02 -11.37
C ASP A 454 4.47 0.99 -10.22
N LEU A 455 4.33 0.51 -8.99
CA LEU A 455 4.27 1.32 -7.78
C LEU A 455 5.10 0.69 -6.66
N ILE A 456 6.01 1.49 -6.10
CA ILE A 456 6.77 1.14 -4.89
C ILE A 456 6.31 2.06 -3.76
N ILE A 457 5.89 1.48 -2.65
CA ILE A 457 5.46 2.21 -1.46
C ILE A 457 6.50 1.97 -0.37
N GLN A 458 7.13 3.06 0.10
CA GLN A 458 8.05 3.02 1.23
C GLN A 458 7.36 3.60 2.47
N ASP A 459 7.20 2.79 3.50
CA ASP A 459 6.78 3.29 4.82
C ASP A 459 8.02 3.63 5.67
N GLU A 460 7.90 4.62 6.55
CA GLU A 460 8.99 5.07 7.43
C GLU A 460 10.28 5.50 6.72
N LEU A 461 10.16 6.38 5.71
CA LEU A 461 11.29 6.91 4.91
C LEU A 461 12.42 7.48 5.79
N HIS A 462 12.09 8.03 6.96
CA HIS A 462 13.07 8.58 7.91
C HIS A 462 14.07 7.53 8.44
N LEU A 463 13.74 6.24 8.39
CA LEU A 463 14.66 5.16 8.78
C LEU A 463 15.74 4.90 7.72
N ILE A 464 15.62 5.50 6.53
CA ILE A 464 16.60 5.44 5.44
C ILE A 464 17.71 6.50 5.61
N SER A 465 17.52 7.56 6.41
CA SER A 465 18.57 8.56 6.58
C SER A 465 19.75 8.11 7.47
N GLY A 466 19.73 6.87 7.97
CA GLY A 466 20.77 6.29 8.84
C GLY A 466 21.55 5.12 8.20
N PRO A 467 22.33 4.37 8.99
CA PRO A 467 23.14 3.24 8.50
C PRO A 467 22.32 2.18 7.74
N LEU A 468 21.04 2.01 8.12
CA LEU A 468 20.14 1.09 7.44
C LEU A 468 19.90 1.49 5.98
N GLY A 469 19.77 2.79 5.69
CA GLY A 469 19.60 3.28 4.33
C GLY A 469 20.84 3.15 3.48
N SER A 470 22.04 3.32 4.07
CA SER A 470 23.29 3.06 3.36
C SER A 470 23.41 1.59 2.92
N ILE A 471 22.96 0.66 3.78
CA ILE A 471 22.93 -0.77 3.43
C ILE A 471 21.83 -1.06 2.41
N SER A 472 20.62 -0.51 2.60
CA SER A 472 19.51 -0.75 1.69
C SER A 472 19.74 -0.17 0.29
N GLY A 473 20.49 0.93 0.18
CA GLY A 473 20.84 1.57 -1.10
C GLY A 473 21.52 0.63 -2.09
N LEU A 474 22.28 -0.38 -1.61
CA LEU A 474 22.86 -1.41 -2.47
C LEU A 474 21.80 -2.28 -3.17
N TYR A 475 20.69 -2.55 -2.48
CA TYR A 475 19.57 -3.30 -3.05
C TYR A 475 18.70 -2.43 -3.95
N GLU A 476 18.65 -1.11 -3.72
CA GLU A 476 17.88 -0.20 -4.55
C GLU A 476 18.34 -0.22 -6.00
N SER A 477 19.65 -0.22 -6.26
CA SER A 477 20.16 -0.34 -7.64
C SER A 477 19.75 -1.64 -8.33
N ILE A 478 19.67 -2.75 -7.58
CA ILE A 478 19.19 -4.04 -8.13
C ILE A 478 17.70 -3.96 -8.42
N ILE A 479 16.92 -3.36 -7.52
CA ILE A 479 15.48 -3.23 -7.71
C ILE A 479 15.17 -2.29 -8.88
N ASP A 480 15.91 -1.19 -9.02
CA ASP A 480 15.78 -0.25 -10.13
C ASP A 480 16.08 -0.93 -11.48
N GLU A 481 17.19 -1.66 -11.57
CA GLU A 481 17.54 -2.47 -12.75
C GLU A 481 16.44 -3.50 -13.08
N LEU A 482 15.98 -4.25 -12.07
CA LEU A 482 14.91 -5.24 -12.26
C LEU A 482 13.55 -4.61 -12.59
N SER A 483 13.36 -3.34 -12.23
CA SER A 483 12.12 -2.60 -12.50
C SER A 483 12.17 -1.81 -13.81
N THR A 484 13.32 -1.78 -14.47
CA THR A 484 13.53 -1.06 -15.73
C THR A 484 13.36 -2.00 -16.92
N LYS A 485 12.50 -1.62 -17.87
CA LYS A 485 12.41 -2.25 -19.18
C LYS A 485 12.88 -1.27 -20.24
N THR A 486 14.00 -1.57 -20.89
CA THR A 486 14.42 -0.85 -22.09
C THR A 486 13.53 -1.28 -23.24
N LYS A 487 12.75 -0.36 -23.83
CA LYS A 487 12.09 -0.65 -25.11
C LYS A 487 13.18 -0.84 -26.16
N GLY A 488 13.25 -2.05 -26.71
CA GLY A 488 14.11 -2.38 -27.85
C GLY A 488 13.66 -1.72 -29.14
#